data_AF-A0A5J5BRX4-F1
#
_entry.id   AF-A0A5J5BRX4-F1
#
_cell.length_a   1.000
_cell.length_b   1.000
_cell.length_c   1.000
_cell.angle_alpha   90.00
_cell.angle_beta   90.00
_cell.angle_gamma   90.00
#
_symmetry.space_group_name_H-M   'P 1'
#
loop_
_entity.id
_entity.type
_entity.pdbx_description
1 polymer ?
#
loop_
_entity_poly.entity_id
_entity_poly.type
_entity_poly.pdbx_seq_one_letter_code
_entity_poly.pdbx_strand_id
1 'polypeptide(L)'
;MEKVAYEIAGPFGGRGGDSWNDGIYTTVRQLVIYSGPVIDSIQIEYDENGQSKWSEKHGENDGGVRNMVKLEYPDEFLISISGYSTTESSNAVVQSLTIQSNRQQYGPFGKEEGKYFSTSPTSGMIIGFHGRSGLYLDSIGAYFKPISVGPFGGLRGQEWDDGIYTTIRQLTINYGSVVDSIQIEYDKNGSSKWSERHGESEGGTKSVVKLEYPNEFLISFTGYCNKESNEAVVLSLTFQSNKQLYGAYGKEEGTRFSSSSTNGKIIGFHGRCGLYLDSIGAYFEMLPISIGPFGGLGGGQWDDGIYTTIRQLIIFSGSVIDSIQIEYDENGQSKWSEKHGESQVDYPGEFLVSISSHYGKVFELLVIRSLKIESNKRTYGLFGVEEGEYFKFPSTSSKIRGFYGRSGVYLDSIGAYVE
;
A
#
# COMPACT_ATOMS: atom_id res chain seq x y z
N MET A 1 -27.20 2.97 -9.10
CA MET A 1 -26.53 2.21 -8.03
C MET A 1 -25.09 2.04 -8.46
N GLU A 2 -24.20 2.90 -7.95
CA GLU A 2 -22.76 2.77 -8.18
C GLU A 2 -22.28 1.44 -7.64
N LYS A 3 -21.69 0.62 -8.51
CA LYS A 3 -20.80 -0.44 -8.06
C LYS A 3 -19.52 0.27 -7.62
N VAL A 4 -19.40 0.58 -6.34
CA VAL A 4 -18.10 0.89 -5.74
C VAL A 4 -17.20 -0.30 -6.08
N ALA A 5 -16.16 -0.05 -6.88
CA ALA A 5 -15.21 -1.10 -7.22
C ALA A 5 -14.45 -1.45 -5.94
N TYR A 6 -14.66 -2.67 -5.45
CA TYR A 6 -13.94 -3.22 -4.32
C TYR A 6 -13.05 -4.37 -4.79
N GLU A 7 -11.90 -4.53 -4.15
CA GLU A 7 -10.99 -5.65 -4.35
C GLU A 7 -11.31 -6.75 -3.34
N ILE A 8 -11.06 -8.01 -3.70
CA ILE A 8 -11.26 -9.18 -2.85
C ILE A 8 -9.91 -9.88 -2.73
N ALA A 9 -9.42 -10.09 -1.50
CA ALA A 9 -8.22 -10.86 -1.25
C ALA A 9 -8.52 -12.11 -0.42
N GLY A 10 -7.91 -13.23 -0.80
CA GLY A 10 -8.13 -14.53 -0.14
C GLY A 10 -9.37 -15.29 -0.65
N PRO A 11 -9.94 -16.21 0.15
CA PRO A 11 -9.56 -16.48 1.54
C PRO A 11 -8.26 -17.29 1.63
N PHE A 12 -7.47 -17.01 2.65
CA PHE A 12 -6.25 -17.72 2.99
C PHE A 12 -6.54 -18.75 4.09
N GLY A 13 -6.10 -19.99 3.92
CA GLY A 13 -6.36 -21.09 4.86
C GLY A 13 -6.85 -22.36 4.16
N GLY A 14 -7.61 -23.19 4.87
CA GLY A 14 -8.13 -24.47 4.38
C GLY A 14 -9.54 -24.40 3.80
N ARG A 15 -10.06 -25.58 3.42
CA ARG A 15 -11.39 -25.77 2.81
C ARG A 15 -12.42 -26.35 3.80
N GLY A 16 -12.04 -26.54 5.05
CA GLY A 16 -12.93 -27.00 6.13
C GLY A 16 -13.98 -25.95 6.51
N GLY A 17 -14.80 -26.28 7.50
CA GLY A 17 -15.87 -25.41 8.01
C GLY A 17 -16.94 -25.04 6.97
N ASP A 18 -17.85 -24.16 7.39
CA ASP A 18 -18.86 -23.55 6.54
C ASP A 18 -18.40 -22.18 6.05
N SER A 19 -18.77 -21.82 4.81
CA SER A 19 -18.42 -20.50 4.25
C SER A 19 -19.28 -19.41 4.86
N TRP A 20 -18.66 -18.27 5.14
CA TRP A 20 -19.34 -17.07 5.64
C TRP A 20 -18.82 -15.82 4.90
N ASN A 21 -19.67 -14.79 4.89
CA ASN A 21 -19.40 -13.50 4.26
C ASN A 21 -20.21 -12.44 5.00
N ASP A 22 -19.53 -11.51 5.67
CA ASP A 22 -20.21 -10.46 6.42
C ASP A 22 -20.80 -9.37 5.51
N GLY A 23 -20.34 -9.27 4.27
CA GLY A 23 -20.71 -8.24 3.32
C GLY A 23 -19.76 -7.05 3.31
N ILE A 24 -20.23 -5.93 2.78
CA ILE A 24 -19.45 -4.71 2.55
C ILE A 24 -20.00 -3.58 3.43
N TYR A 25 -19.09 -2.92 4.14
CA TYR A 25 -19.40 -1.87 5.11
C TYR A 25 -18.63 -0.58 4.82
N THR A 26 -18.83 0.44 5.65
CA THR A 26 -18.10 1.71 5.54
C THR A 26 -16.65 1.55 6.00
N THR A 27 -16.43 0.91 7.14
CA THR A 27 -15.11 0.55 7.70
C THR A 27 -15.28 -0.47 8.84
N VAL A 28 -14.18 -0.91 9.44
CA VAL A 28 -14.14 -1.72 10.66
C VAL A 28 -13.93 -0.80 11.87
N ARG A 29 -14.61 -1.06 12.99
CA ARG A 29 -14.43 -0.34 14.26
C ARG A 29 -13.55 -1.12 15.23
N GLN A 30 -13.77 -2.42 15.36
CA GLN A 30 -12.97 -3.30 16.21
C GLN A 30 -13.12 -4.77 15.86
N LEU A 31 -12.20 -5.58 16.36
CA LEU A 31 -12.18 -7.04 16.21
C LEU A 31 -11.98 -7.69 17.57
N VAL A 32 -12.67 -8.81 17.77
CA VAL A 32 -12.45 -9.72 18.90
C VAL A 32 -11.92 -11.02 18.33
N ILE A 33 -10.70 -11.38 18.72
CA ILE A 33 -9.99 -12.57 18.23
C ILE A 33 -9.70 -13.48 19.41
N TYR A 34 -10.18 -14.72 19.35
CA TYR A 34 -9.80 -15.78 20.27
C TYR A 34 -8.70 -16.60 19.62
N SER A 35 -7.58 -16.80 20.33
CA SER A 35 -6.44 -17.53 19.78
C SER A 35 -5.71 -18.35 20.84
N GLY A 36 -5.41 -19.61 20.52
CA GLY A 36 -4.49 -20.48 21.24
C GLY A 36 -3.32 -20.89 20.31
N PRO A 37 -3.11 -22.19 20.06
CA PRO A 37 -2.18 -22.66 19.03
C PRO A 37 -2.60 -22.29 17.59
N VAL A 38 -3.90 -22.00 17.38
CA VAL A 38 -4.53 -21.57 16.13
C VAL A 38 -5.51 -20.42 16.44
N ILE A 39 -6.11 -19.81 15.42
CA ILE A 39 -7.21 -18.86 15.61
C ILE A 39 -8.50 -19.64 15.86
N ASP A 40 -9.03 -19.51 17.08
CA ASP A 40 -10.23 -20.21 17.53
C ASP A 40 -11.49 -19.56 16.95
N SER A 41 -11.61 -18.24 17.07
CA SER A 41 -12.71 -17.50 16.46
C SER A 41 -12.40 -16.02 16.27
N ILE A 42 -13.18 -15.39 15.38
CA ILE A 42 -13.14 -13.95 15.14
C ILE A 42 -14.56 -13.38 15.09
N GLN A 43 -14.74 -12.19 15.66
CA GLN A 43 -15.96 -11.41 15.54
C GLN A 43 -15.60 -9.95 15.27
N ILE A 44 -16.31 -9.32 14.35
CA ILE A 44 -15.96 -7.98 13.84
C ILE A 44 -17.12 -7.02 14.11
N GLU A 45 -16.80 -5.83 14.61
CA GLU A 45 -17.72 -4.71 14.62
C GLU A 45 -17.42 -3.81 13.43
N TYR A 46 -18.42 -3.63 12.58
CA TYR A 46 -18.36 -2.75 11.42
C TYR A 46 -19.06 -1.42 11.68
N ASP A 47 -18.66 -0.43 10.89
CA ASP A 47 -19.42 0.80 10.68
C ASP A 47 -20.27 0.66 9.40
N GLU A 48 -21.58 0.81 9.53
CA GLU A 48 -22.53 0.86 8.42
C GLU A 48 -23.14 2.27 8.39
N ASN A 49 -22.51 3.17 7.65
CA ASN A 49 -22.91 4.58 7.52
C ASN A 49 -23.05 5.29 8.88
N GLY A 50 -22.03 5.16 9.74
CA GLY A 50 -22.01 5.75 11.09
C GLY A 50 -22.71 4.90 12.16
N GLN A 51 -23.39 3.81 11.79
CA GLN A 51 -24.03 2.89 12.74
C GLN A 51 -23.12 1.68 13.03
N SER A 52 -23.07 1.27 14.30
CA SER A 52 -22.35 0.07 14.71
C SER A 52 -23.15 -1.20 14.39
N LYS A 53 -22.47 -2.21 13.84
CA LYS A 53 -23.05 -3.53 13.55
C LYS A 53 -22.03 -4.63 13.79
N TRP A 54 -22.39 -5.59 14.64
CA TRP A 54 -21.57 -6.77 14.88
C TRP A 54 -21.88 -7.88 13.86
N SER A 55 -20.82 -8.56 13.42
CA SER A 55 -20.92 -9.81 12.70
C SER A 55 -21.40 -10.94 13.62
N GLU A 56 -21.78 -12.07 13.01
CA GLU A 56 -21.77 -13.34 13.72
C GLU A 56 -20.32 -13.68 14.15
N LYS A 57 -20.18 -14.51 15.20
CA LYS A 57 -18.87 -15.02 15.59
C LYS A 57 -18.51 -16.16 14.64
N HIS A 58 -17.35 -16.05 13.99
CA HIS A 58 -16.84 -17.05 13.04
C HIS A 58 -15.85 -17.95 13.76
N GLY A 59 -16.23 -19.21 13.96
CA GLY A 59 -15.54 -20.19 14.79
C GLY A 59 -16.32 -20.48 16.08
N GLU A 60 -16.45 -21.75 16.47
CA GLU A 60 -17.26 -22.14 17.63
C GLU A 60 -16.50 -22.04 18.96
N ASN A 61 -15.18 -22.23 18.96
CA ASN A 61 -14.41 -22.32 20.18
C ASN A 61 -14.10 -20.92 20.78
N ASP A 62 -14.29 -20.79 22.10
CA ASP A 62 -13.79 -19.67 22.92
C ASP A 62 -12.50 -20.06 23.68
N GLY A 63 -11.85 -21.14 23.25
CA GLY A 63 -10.55 -21.55 23.73
C GLY A 63 -9.49 -20.48 23.51
N GLY A 64 -8.40 -20.56 24.27
CA GLY A 64 -7.27 -19.64 24.13
C GLY A 64 -7.46 -18.28 24.79
N VAL A 65 -6.73 -17.29 24.29
CA VAL A 65 -6.69 -15.91 24.82
C VAL A 65 -7.60 -15.02 23.97
N ARG A 66 -8.47 -14.26 24.64
CA ARG A 66 -9.30 -13.22 24.01
C ARG A 66 -8.47 -11.95 23.82
N ASN A 67 -8.31 -11.52 22.57
CA ASN A 67 -7.67 -10.27 22.19
C ASN A 67 -8.68 -9.33 21.56
N MET A 68 -8.58 -8.04 21.88
CA MET A 68 -9.45 -7.01 21.33
C MET A 68 -8.60 -5.98 20.58
N VAL A 69 -8.86 -5.84 19.29
CA VAL A 69 -8.26 -4.81 18.43
C VAL A 69 -9.28 -3.69 18.30
N LYS A 70 -9.08 -2.60 19.05
CA LYS A 70 -9.98 -1.44 19.03
C LYS A 70 -9.31 -0.29 18.30
N LEU A 71 -9.92 0.16 17.22
CA LEU A 71 -9.38 1.24 16.40
C LEU A 71 -9.80 2.61 16.92
N GLU A 72 -8.92 3.59 16.77
CA GLU A 72 -9.21 5.01 16.97
C GLU A 72 -10.11 5.57 15.86
N TYR A 73 -11.37 5.13 15.81
CA TYR A 73 -12.34 5.57 14.82
C TYR A 73 -12.60 7.10 14.90
N PRO A 74 -12.69 7.82 13.76
CA PRO A 74 -12.60 7.33 12.38
C PRO A 74 -11.18 7.40 11.77
N ASP A 75 -10.19 7.89 12.51
CA ASP A 75 -8.85 8.20 11.99
C ASP A 75 -7.97 6.95 11.79
N GLU A 76 -8.26 5.88 12.53
CA GLU A 76 -7.62 4.58 12.37
C GLU A 76 -8.53 3.58 11.64
N PHE A 77 -8.01 2.98 10.57
CA PHE A 77 -8.69 1.99 9.76
C PHE A 77 -7.73 0.86 9.36
N LEU A 78 -8.29 -0.32 9.12
CA LEU A 78 -7.51 -1.49 8.72
C LEU A 78 -7.09 -1.40 7.26
N ILE A 79 -5.86 -1.81 6.98
CA ILE A 79 -5.25 -1.74 5.65
C ILE A 79 -4.69 -3.07 5.15
N SER A 80 -4.41 -4.03 6.03
CA SER A 80 -3.91 -5.34 5.63
C SER A 80 -4.14 -6.38 6.73
N ILE A 81 -4.22 -7.65 6.32
CA ILE A 81 -4.08 -8.81 7.19
C ILE A 81 -2.95 -9.70 6.68
N SER A 82 -2.23 -10.30 7.61
CA SER A 82 -1.24 -11.33 7.32
C SER A 82 -1.23 -12.38 8.40
N GLY A 83 -0.53 -13.49 8.17
CA GLY A 83 -0.49 -14.56 9.16
C GLY A 83 -0.01 -15.86 8.56
N TYR A 84 -0.29 -16.94 9.27
CA TYR A 84 0.11 -18.27 8.86
C TYR A 84 -1.07 -19.24 8.94
N SER A 85 -1.06 -20.22 8.06
CA SER A 85 -2.01 -21.32 8.02
C SER A 85 -1.28 -22.65 8.11
N THR A 86 -1.88 -23.66 8.73
CA THR A 86 -1.27 -25.00 8.80
C THR A 86 -1.07 -25.58 7.39
N THR A 87 0.02 -26.32 7.14
CA THR A 87 0.37 -26.76 5.79
C THR A 87 -0.55 -27.87 5.22
N GLU A 88 -1.03 -27.64 3.99
CA GLU A 88 -1.51 -28.59 2.95
C GLU A 88 -2.27 -29.83 3.44
N SER A 89 -3.44 -29.62 4.05
CA SER A 89 -4.53 -30.61 4.05
C SER A 89 -5.88 -29.90 3.85
N SER A 90 -6.94 -30.66 3.51
CA SER A 90 -8.30 -30.11 3.45
C SER A 90 -8.74 -29.44 4.75
N ASN A 91 -8.12 -29.82 5.86
CA ASN A 91 -8.44 -29.41 7.22
C ASN A 91 -7.48 -28.33 7.74
N ALA A 92 -6.80 -27.61 6.83
CA ALA A 92 -5.94 -26.51 7.24
C ALA A 92 -6.75 -25.39 7.92
N VAL A 93 -6.17 -24.78 8.95
CA VAL A 93 -6.79 -23.66 9.69
C VAL A 93 -5.84 -22.47 9.75
N VAL A 94 -6.40 -21.29 10.00
CA VAL A 94 -5.62 -20.08 10.27
C VAL A 94 -4.92 -20.26 11.61
N GLN A 95 -3.59 -20.34 11.58
CA GLN A 95 -2.75 -20.61 12.74
C GLN A 95 -2.34 -19.32 13.46
N SER A 96 -2.12 -18.25 12.70
CA SER A 96 -1.97 -16.91 13.26
C SER A 96 -2.57 -15.84 12.38
N LEU A 97 -2.84 -14.69 13.00
CA LEU A 97 -3.35 -13.49 12.35
C LEU A 97 -2.67 -12.26 12.92
N THR A 98 -2.17 -11.42 12.02
CA THR A 98 -1.64 -10.09 12.25
C THR A 98 -2.53 -9.11 11.52
N ILE A 99 -2.95 -8.05 12.22
CA ILE A 99 -3.85 -7.03 11.68
C ILE A 99 -3.05 -5.73 11.56
N GLN A 100 -3.00 -5.15 10.37
CA GLN A 100 -2.32 -3.88 10.11
C GLN A 100 -3.35 -2.77 9.94
N SER A 101 -3.20 -1.68 10.69
CA SER A 101 -3.91 -0.41 10.48
C SER A 101 -3.00 0.63 9.83
N ASN A 102 -3.57 1.73 9.36
CA ASN A 102 -2.82 2.90 8.90
C ASN A 102 -1.96 3.56 10.00
N ARG A 103 -2.08 3.13 11.27
CA ARG A 103 -1.33 3.68 12.41
C ARG A 103 -0.35 2.68 13.01
N GLN A 104 -0.74 1.42 13.14
CA GLN A 104 0.05 0.41 13.85
C GLN A 104 -0.31 -1.02 13.46
N GLN A 105 0.52 -1.95 13.94
CA GLN A 105 0.32 -3.39 13.82
C GLN A 105 -0.28 -3.96 15.11
N TYR A 106 -1.20 -4.90 14.99
CA TYR A 106 -1.76 -5.68 16.09
C TYR A 106 -1.48 -7.17 15.89
N GLY A 107 -1.11 -7.86 16.98
CA GLY A 107 -0.70 -9.26 16.96
C GLY A 107 0.83 -9.43 16.88
N PRO A 108 1.32 -10.59 16.41
CA PRO A 108 0.55 -11.72 15.90
C PRO A 108 -0.30 -12.37 16.99
N PHE A 109 -1.52 -12.78 16.64
CA PHE A 109 -2.38 -13.63 17.46
C PHE A 109 -2.21 -15.07 17.01
N GLY A 110 -2.03 -16.02 17.93
CA GLY A 110 -1.74 -17.43 17.59
C GLY A 110 -0.25 -17.72 17.36
N LYS A 111 0.07 -18.78 16.63
CA LYS A 111 1.45 -19.22 16.36
C LYS A 111 1.85 -19.00 14.90
N GLU A 112 2.98 -18.32 14.69
CA GLU A 112 3.53 -18.07 13.36
C GLU A 112 4.27 -19.29 12.78
N GLU A 113 3.52 -20.36 12.54
CA GLU A 113 4.01 -21.62 11.97
C GLU A 113 3.18 -22.00 10.74
N GLY A 114 3.80 -22.66 9.76
CA GLY A 114 3.11 -23.12 8.55
C GLY A 114 3.28 -22.21 7.33
N LYS A 115 2.25 -22.17 6.47
CA LYS A 115 2.23 -21.41 5.21
C LYS A 115 1.79 -19.98 5.47
N TYR A 116 2.70 -19.04 5.22
CA TYR A 116 2.44 -17.61 5.34
C TYR A 116 1.44 -17.13 4.28
N PHE A 117 0.63 -16.15 4.66
CA PHE A 117 -0.23 -15.39 3.76
C PHE A 117 -0.22 -13.91 4.13
N SER A 118 -0.51 -13.05 3.17
CA SER A 118 -0.77 -11.63 3.40
C SER A 118 -1.59 -11.03 2.25
N THR A 119 -2.34 -9.98 2.57
CA THR A 119 -3.00 -9.14 1.58
C THR A 119 -2.01 -8.16 0.93
N SER A 120 -2.37 -7.57 -0.21
CA SER A 120 -1.51 -6.56 -0.87
C SER A 120 -1.44 -5.30 -0.01
N PRO A 121 -0.25 -4.68 0.15
CA PRO A 121 -0.12 -3.43 0.91
C PRO A 121 -0.75 -2.24 0.18
N THR A 122 -1.21 -2.41 -1.07
CA THR A 122 -1.79 -1.33 -1.88
C THR A 122 -3.31 -1.40 -2.01
N SER A 123 -3.97 -2.46 -1.50
CA SER A 123 -5.41 -2.69 -1.70
C SER A 123 -6.32 -1.63 -1.07
N GLY A 124 -5.79 -0.81 -0.16
CA GLY A 124 -6.52 0.30 0.46
C GLY A 124 -7.10 -0.07 1.83
N MET A 125 -8.33 0.33 2.09
CA MET A 125 -9.00 0.14 3.38
C MET A 125 -9.84 -1.14 3.39
N ILE A 126 -9.73 -1.95 4.45
CA ILE A 126 -10.59 -3.12 4.65
C ILE A 126 -11.99 -2.67 5.06
N ILE A 127 -12.99 -3.19 4.36
CA ILE A 127 -14.42 -2.84 4.53
C ILE A 127 -15.32 -4.05 4.78
N GLY A 128 -14.74 -5.22 4.98
CA GLY A 128 -15.50 -6.44 5.22
C GLY A 128 -14.59 -7.66 5.21
N PHE A 129 -15.04 -8.73 5.83
CA PHE A 129 -14.35 -10.01 5.84
C PHE A 129 -15.24 -11.12 5.28
N HIS A 130 -14.60 -12.15 4.73
CA HIS A 130 -15.22 -13.40 4.33
C HIS A 130 -14.29 -14.56 4.65
N GLY A 131 -14.80 -15.78 4.66
CA GLY A 131 -13.95 -16.91 5.00
C GLY A 131 -14.71 -18.21 5.16
N ARG A 132 -14.10 -19.11 5.94
CA ARG A 132 -14.70 -20.38 6.36
C ARG A 132 -14.42 -20.62 7.83
N SER A 133 -15.39 -21.15 8.56
CA SER A 133 -15.20 -21.50 9.97
C SER A 133 -16.05 -22.71 10.37
N GLY A 134 -15.53 -23.48 11.32
CA GLY A 134 -16.23 -24.55 12.03
C GLY A 134 -15.85 -24.49 13.50
N LEU A 135 -15.17 -25.52 14.02
CA LEU A 135 -14.60 -25.46 15.37
C LEU A 135 -13.57 -24.33 15.54
N TYR A 136 -12.83 -24.02 14.47
CA TYR A 136 -11.80 -22.99 14.40
C TYR A 136 -12.05 -22.07 13.18
N LEU A 137 -11.22 -21.05 13.01
CA LEU A 137 -11.18 -20.27 11.78
C LEU A 137 -10.40 -21.02 10.69
N ASP A 138 -11.10 -21.67 9.76
CA ASP A 138 -10.49 -22.44 8.68
C ASP A 138 -9.79 -21.56 7.64
N SER A 139 -10.42 -20.45 7.24
CA SER A 139 -9.83 -19.49 6.29
C SER A 139 -10.39 -18.08 6.45
N ILE A 140 -9.62 -17.07 6.05
CA ILE A 140 -9.99 -15.66 6.11
C ILE A 140 -9.55 -14.88 4.87
N GLY A 141 -10.43 -14.02 4.38
CA GLY A 141 -10.20 -13.06 3.31
C GLY A 141 -10.85 -11.73 3.65
N ALA A 142 -10.56 -10.70 2.87
CA ALA A 142 -10.99 -9.34 3.12
C ALA A 142 -11.43 -8.63 1.84
N TYR A 143 -12.40 -7.74 2.00
CA TYR A 143 -12.84 -6.80 0.98
C TYR A 143 -12.16 -5.46 1.20
N PHE A 144 -11.71 -4.84 0.11
CA PHE A 144 -11.00 -3.58 0.14
C PHE A 144 -11.64 -2.54 -0.75
N LYS A 145 -11.53 -1.26 -0.36
CA LYS A 145 -11.76 -0.13 -1.27
C LYS A 145 -10.59 0.87 -1.19
N PRO A 146 -10.36 1.66 -2.24
CA PRO A 146 -9.45 2.80 -2.17
C PRO A 146 -9.83 3.76 -1.05
N ILE A 147 -8.81 4.42 -0.49
CA ILE A 147 -9.02 5.42 0.55
C ILE A 147 -9.58 6.67 -0.12
N SER A 148 -10.72 7.17 0.37
CA SER A 148 -11.35 8.37 -0.15
C SER A 148 -11.21 9.51 0.85
N VAL A 149 -10.71 10.66 0.41
CA VAL A 149 -10.55 11.86 1.24
C VAL A 149 -11.32 13.02 0.61
N GLY A 150 -12.09 13.75 1.44
CA GLY A 150 -13.00 14.79 0.99
C GLY A 150 -14.40 14.24 0.66
N PRO A 151 -15.21 14.95 -0.16
CA PRO A 151 -14.83 16.16 -0.88
C PRO A 151 -14.75 17.39 0.03
N PHE A 152 -13.81 18.27 -0.25
CA PHE A 152 -13.65 19.57 0.43
C PHE A 152 -14.29 20.67 -0.42
N GLY A 153 -15.10 21.52 0.19
CA GLY A 153 -15.82 22.61 -0.50
C GLY A 153 -17.29 22.66 -0.10
N GLY A 154 -18.14 23.15 -1.00
CA GLY A 154 -19.58 23.26 -0.77
C GLY A 154 -20.39 22.02 -1.18
N LEU A 155 -21.66 22.05 -0.80
CA LEU A 155 -22.64 20.99 -1.08
C LEU A 155 -23.53 21.32 -2.29
N ARG A 156 -23.24 22.43 -3.00
CA ARG A 156 -23.89 22.81 -4.26
C ARG A 156 -23.29 22.04 -5.45
N GLY A 157 -23.83 22.28 -6.65
CA GLY A 157 -23.41 21.61 -7.87
C GLY A 157 -23.95 20.19 -8.01
N GLN A 158 -23.72 19.59 -9.18
CA GLN A 158 -23.98 18.18 -9.45
C GLN A 158 -22.78 17.35 -8.97
N GLU A 159 -23.06 16.15 -8.44
CA GLU A 159 -22.04 15.18 -8.05
C GLU A 159 -21.33 14.64 -9.29
N TRP A 160 -20.02 14.44 -9.17
CA TRP A 160 -19.20 13.78 -10.17
C TRP A 160 -18.18 12.87 -9.49
N ASP A 161 -17.89 11.76 -10.15
CA ASP A 161 -16.87 10.81 -9.74
C ASP A 161 -16.24 10.23 -11.02
N ASP A 162 -14.95 10.49 -11.23
CA ASP A 162 -14.25 9.98 -12.42
C ASP A 162 -13.98 8.47 -12.35
N GLY A 163 -14.08 7.88 -11.16
CA GLY A 163 -13.71 6.52 -10.84
C GLY A 163 -12.22 6.37 -10.50
N ILE A 164 -11.78 5.11 -10.46
CA ILE A 164 -10.43 4.71 -10.06
C ILE A 164 -9.59 4.35 -11.29
N TYR A 165 -8.35 4.83 -11.30
CA TYR A 165 -7.37 4.67 -12.38
C TYR A 165 -6.03 4.18 -11.84
N THR A 166 -5.05 3.96 -12.72
CA THR A 166 -3.70 3.52 -12.33
C THR A 166 -2.87 4.67 -11.75
N THR A 167 -2.97 5.84 -12.38
CA THR A 167 -2.36 7.11 -11.92
C THR A 167 -2.92 8.27 -12.73
N ILE A 168 -2.47 9.49 -12.43
CA ILE A 168 -2.75 10.71 -13.20
C ILE A 168 -1.54 11.00 -14.10
N ARG A 169 -1.80 11.44 -15.34
CA ARG A 169 -0.77 11.91 -16.29
C ARG A 169 -0.73 13.43 -16.36
N GLN A 170 -1.89 14.07 -16.35
CA GLN A 170 -2.00 15.51 -16.52
C GLN A 170 -3.24 16.08 -15.84
N LEU A 171 -3.13 17.32 -15.34
CA LEU A 171 -4.27 18.13 -14.89
C LEU A 171 -4.36 19.38 -15.76
N THR A 172 -5.57 19.78 -16.12
CA THR A 172 -5.89 21.06 -16.72
C THR A 172 -6.80 21.81 -15.78
N ILE A 173 -6.37 22.99 -15.33
CA ILE A 173 -7.06 23.77 -14.30
C ILE A 173 -7.35 25.15 -14.86
N ASN A 174 -8.62 25.53 -14.91
CA ASN A 174 -9.05 26.89 -15.22
C ASN A 174 -9.38 27.60 -13.91
N TYR A 175 -8.87 28.82 -13.75
CA TYR A 175 -9.03 29.57 -12.51
C TYR A 175 -8.96 31.08 -12.72
N GLY A 176 -9.47 31.81 -11.73
CA GLY A 176 -9.39 33.26 -11.60
C GLY A 176 -9.37 33.64 -10.13
N SER A 177 -10.47 34.24 -9.64
CA SER A 177 -10.68 34.42 -8.20
C SER A 177 -11.12 33.14 -7.48
N VAL A 178 -11.59 32.14 -8.23
CA VAL A 178 -11.98 30.80 -7.79
C VAL A 178 -11.38 29.76 -8.73
N VAL A 179 -11.48 28.47 -8.41
CA VAL A 179 -11.21 27.39 -9.36
C VAL A 179 -12.45 27.20 -10.22
N ASP A 180 -12.37 27.60 -11.48
CA ASP A 180 -13.47 27.57 -12.43
C ASP A 180 -13.78 26.15 -12.88
N SER A 181 -12.75 25.40 -13.27
CA SER A 181 -12.91 23.99 -13.64
C SER A 181 -11.61 23.20 -13.60
N ILE A 182 -11.75 21.88 -13.49
CA ILE A 182 -10.65 20.93 -13.58
C ILE A 182 -10.98 19.83 -14.59
N GLN A 183 -9.98 19.40 -15.36
CA GLN A 183 -10.07 18.24 -16.23
C GLN A 183 -8.79 17.42 -16.11
N ILE A 184 -8.92 16.11 -15.99
CA ILE A 184 -7.83 15.21 -15.64
C ILE A 184 -7.62 14.17 -16.76
N GLU A 185 -6.36 14.00 -17.15
CA GLU A 185 -5.91 12.87 -17.96
C GLU A 185 -5.40 11.78 -17.04
N TYR A 186 -6.10 10.65 -17.03
CA TYR A 186 -5.72 9.47 -16.27
C TYR A 186 -4.95 8.47 -17.11
N ASP A 187 -4.11 7.68 -16.44
CA ASP A 187 -3.63 6.41 -16.96
C ASP A 187 -4.57 5.28 -16.53
N LYS A 188 -5.06 4.50 -17.48
CA LYS A 188 -5.81 3.27 -17.25
C LYS A 188 -5.03 2.11 -17.84
N ASN A 189 -4.24 1.43 -17.01
CA ASN A 189 -3.42 0.28 -17.41
C ASN A 189 -2.54 0.57 -18.63
N GLY A 190 -1.84 1.72 -18.62
CA GLY A 190 -0.98 2.19 -19.71
C GLY A 190 -1.70 2.95 -20.83
N SER A 191 -3.03 2.97 -20.85
CA SER A 191 -3.83 3.75 -21.82
C SER A 191 -4.23 5.12 -21.25
N SER A 192 -4.16 6.17 -22.07
CA SER A 192 -4.63 7.51 -21.67
C SER A 192 -6.16 7.59 -21.76
N LYS A 193 -6.78 8.18 -20.74
CA LYS A 193 -8.21 8.49 -20.71
C LYS A 193 -8.46 9.86 -20.09
N TRP A 194 -9.16 10.72 -20.81
CA TRP A 194 -9.63 12.00 -20.28
C TRP A 194 -10.95 11.85 -19.52
N SER A 195 -11.08 12.58 -18.42
CA SER A 195 -12.35 12.86 -17.75
C SER A 195 -13.17 13.91 -18.49
N GLU A 196 -14.44 14.01 -18.10
CA GLU A 196 -15.21 15.23 -18.38
C GLU A 196 -14.57 16.42 -17.65
N ARG A 197 -14.88 17.63 -18.11
CA ARG A 197 -14.45 18.84 -17.40
C ARG A 197 -15.43 19.10 -16.25
N HIS A 198 -14.91 19.17 -15.04
CA HIS A 198 -15.69 19.44 -13.84
C HIS A 198 -15.69 20.95 -13.58
N GLY A 199 -16.82 21.59 -13.88
CA GLY A 199 -17.02 23.04 -13.89
C GLY A 199 -17.31 23.60 -15.30
N GLU A 200 -18.35 24.42 -15.42
CA GLU A 200 -18.78 24.97 -16.71
C GLU A 200 -17.97 26.18 -17.15
N SER A 201 -17.47 26.99 -16.20
CA SER A 201 -16.67 28.18 -16.49
C SER A 201 -15.29 27.80 -17.04
N GLU A 202 -14.88 28.47 -18.12
CA GLU A 202 -13.51 28.44 -18.61
C GLU A 202 -12.60 29.46 -17.91
N GLY A 203 -13.18 30.30 -17.05
CA GLY A 203 -12.43 31.22 -16.21
C GLY A 203 -11.60 32.25 -16.96
N GLY A 204 -10.57 32.74 -16.25
CA GLY A 204 -9.59 33.69 -16.78
C GLY A 204 -8.30 33.03 -17.25
N THR A 205 -7.63 32.27 -16.38
CA THR A 205 -6.32 31.66 -16.64
C THR A 205 -6.42 30.15 -16.71
N LYS A 206 -5.78 29.55 -17.73
CA LYS A 206 -5.64 28.11 -17.88
C LYS A 206 -4.22 27.68 -17.54
N SER A 207 -4.07 26.70 -16.65
CA SER A 207 -2.79 26.05 -16.33
C SER A 207 -2.85 24.56 -16.60
N VAL A 208 -1.72 24.01 -17.03
CA VAL A 208 -1.56 22.57 -17.31
C VAL A 208 -0.43 22.04 -16.44
N VAL A 209 -0.75 21.05 -15.61
CA VAL A 209 0.21 20.28 -14.82
C VAL A 209 0.47 18.99 -15.55
N LYS A 210 1.64 18.85 -16.17
CA LYS A 210 2.06 17.62 -16.84
C LYS A 210 3.08 16.90 -15.97
N LEU A 211 2.74 15.70 -15.55
CA LEU A 211 3.61 14.87 -14.71
C LEU A 211 4.62 14.13 -15.58
N GLU A 212 5.83 13.93 -15.07
CA GLU A 212 6.85 13.09 -15.69
C GLU A 212 6.51 11.60 -15.57
N TYR A 213 5.47 11.16 -16.28
CA TYR A 213 5.01 9.77 -16.30
C TYR A 213 6.11 8.80 -16.78
N PRO A 214 6.29 7.63 -16.14
CA PRO A 214 5.55 7.12 -14.96
C PRO A 214 6.17 7.50 -13.60
N ASN A 215 7.28 8.25 -13.60
CA ASN A 215 8.13 8.47 -12.42
C ASN A 215 7.63 9.58 -11.49
N GLU A 216 6.68 10.39 -11.94
CA GLU A 216 6.03 11.42 -11.14
C GLU A 216 4.53 11.15 -11.01
N PHE A 217 4.05 11.17 -9.78
CA PHE A 217 2.64 10.95 -9.43
C PHE A 217 2.23 11.89 -8.29
N LEU A 218 0.95 12.26 -8.25
CA LEU A 218 0.43 13.10 -7.19
C LEU A 218 0.29 12.30 -5.89
N ILE A 219 0.67 12.90 -4.77
CA ILE A 219 0.61 12.30 -3.43
C ILE A 219 -0.37 13.04 -2.52
N SER A 220 -0.65 14.32 -2.79
CA SER A 220 -1.67 15.07 -2.05
C SER A 220 -2.07 16.33 -2.79
N PHE A 221 -3.12 16.97 -2.31
CA PHE A 221 -3.47 18.34 -2.66
C PHE A 221 -3.90 19.12 -1.42
N THR A 222 -3.70 20.43 -1.48
CA THR A 222 -4.20 21.39 -0.50
C THR A 222 -4.97 22.46 -1.25
N GLY A 223 -5.79 23.20 -0.54
CA GLY A 223 -6.54 24.27 -1.16
C GLY A 223 -7.27 25.11 -0.14
N TYR A 224 -8.03 26.06 -0.65
CA TYR A 224 -8.86 26.93 0.15
C TYR A 224 -10.27 26.95 -0.40
N CYS A 225 -11.27 27.03 0.46
CA CYS A 225 -12.66 27.32 0.10
C CYS A 225 -13.14 28.58 0.83
N ASN A 226 -14.12 29.28 0.26
CA ASN A 226 -14.80 30.35 0.97
C ASN A 226 -15.57 29.76 2.18
N LYS A 227 -15.79 30.61 3.19
CA LYS A 227 -16.44 30.32 4.49
C LYS A 227 -17.30 29.04 4.50
N GLU A 228 -17.08 28.19 5.50
CA GLU A 228 -17.82 26.95 5.77
C GLU A 228 -19.34 27.20 5.74
N SER A 229 -19.93 26.98 4.57
CA SER A 229 -21.35 27.11 4.28
C SER A 229 -21.67 26.18 3.13
N ASN A 230 -22.93 25.79 2.98
CA ASN A 230 -23.35 24.92 1.89
C ASN A 230 -23.08 25.52 0.49
N GLU A 231 -22.83 26.82 0.41
CA GLU A 231 -22.54 27.57 -0.82
C GLU A 231 -21.04 27.75 -1.09
N ALA A 232 -20.18 27.02 -0.37
CA ALA A 232 -18.75 27.14 -0.57
C ALA A 232 -18.32 26.62 -1.96
N VAL A 233 -17.27 27.21 -2.52
CA VAL A 233 -16.60 26.84 -3.76
C VAL A 233 -15.10 26.75 -3.51
N VAL A 234 -14.42 25.93 -4.28
CA VAL A 234 -12.96 25.80 -4.21
C VAL A 234 -12.34 27.09 -4.77
N LEU A 235 -11.61 27.81 -3.93
CA LEU A 235 -10.96 29.08 -4.26
C LEU A 235 -9.56 28.89 -4.81
N SER A 236 -8.83 27.90 -4.29
CA SER A 236 -7.54 27.52 -4.83
C SER A 236 -7.21 26.05 -4.65
N LEU A 237 -6.30 25.57 -5.49
CA LEU A 237 -5.70 24.24 -5.40
C LEU A 237 -4.19 24.32 -5.56
N THR A 238 -3.48 23.56 -4.74
CA THR A 238 -2.05 23.29 -4.83
C THR A 238 -1.86 21.78 -4.77
N PHE A 239 -1.28 21.20 -5.82
CA PHE A 239 -1.02 19.77 -5.92
C PHE A 239 0.42 19.47 -5.53
N GLN A 240 0.63 18.37 -4.83
CA GLN A 240 1.94 17.87 -4.46
C GLN A 240 2.18 16.54 -5.16
N SER A 241 3.29 16.42 -5.88
CA SER A 241 3.80 15.16 -6.39
C SER A 241 4.90 14.60 -5.48
N ASN A 242 5.34 13.38 -5.75
CA ASN A 242 6.55 12.81 -5.15
C ASN A 242 7.84 13.56 -5.52
N LYS A 243 7.78 14.56 -6.42
CA LYS A 243 8.94 15.35 -6.87
C LYS A 243 8.85 16.83 -6.52
N GLN A 244 7.68 17.45 -6.65
CA GLN A 244 7.53 18.90 -6.56
C GLN A 244 6.11 19.35 -6.20
N LEU A 245 5.94 20.67 -6.05
CA LEU A 245 4.66 21.34 -5.82
C LEU A 245 4.19 22.06 -7.09
N TYR A 246 2.89 22.03 -7.35
CA TYR A 246 2.22 22.68 -8.47
C TYR A 246 1.11 23.61 -7.97
N GLY A 247 1.17 24.88 -8.37
CA GLY A 247 0.22 25.91 -7.97
C GLY A 247 0.86 26.99 -7.09
N ALA A 248 0.09 27.77 -6.33
CA ALA A 248 -1.36 27.69 -6.19
C ALA A 248 -2.12 28.16 -7.44
N TYR A 249 -3.21 27.46 -7.77
CA TYR A 249 -4.15 27.83 -8.83
C TYR A 249 -5.40 28.44 -8.21
N GLY A 250 -5.56 29.76 -8.32
CA GLY A 250 -6.67 30.51 -7.70
C GLY A 250 -6.20 31.41 -6.55
N LYS A 251 -7.09 31.72 -5.61
CA LYS A 251 -6.80 32.57 -4.43
C LYS A 251 -6.75 31.78 -3.13
N GLU A 252 -5.64 31.86 -2.43
CA GLU A 252 -5.44 31.25 -1.11
C GLU A 252 -6.06 32.11 0.01
N GLU A 253 -7.38 32.28 -0.04
CA GLU A 253 -8.17 33.02 0.94
C GLU A 253 -9.26 32.11 1.52
N GLY A 254 -9.66 32.29 2.78
CA GLY A 254 -10.75 31.51 3.41
C GLY A 254 -10.25 30.31 4.24
N THR A 255 -11.02 29.22 4.25
CA THR A 255 -10.74 28.01 5.04
C THR A 255 -9.82 27.08 4.26
N ARG A 256 -8.66 26.77 4.83
CA ARG A 256 -7.69 25.83 4.25
C ARG A 256 -8.14 24.39 4.46
N PHE A 257 -8.01 23.56 3.44
CA PHE A 257 -8.15 22.10 3.51
C PHE A 257 -6.90 21.38 2.99
N SER A 258 -6.75 20.11 3.36
CA SER A 258 -5.63 19.26 2.94
C SER A 258 -6.05 17.80 2.82
N SER A 259 -5.54 17.12 1.80
CA SER A 259 -5.69 15.67 1.63
C SER A 259 -4.52 14.86 2.22
N SER A 260 -3.54 15.51 2.87
CA SER A 260 -2.22 14.95 3.21
C SER A 260 -2.19 13.92 4.35
N SER A 261 -3.28 13.23 4.64
CA SER A 261 -3.38 12.22 5.71
C SER A 261 -3.09 10.80 5.24
N THR A 262 -2.72 10.59 3.98
CA THR A 262 -2.55 9.26 3.37
C THR A 262 -1.15 9.08 2.81
N ASN A 263 -0.48 7.98 3.17
CA ASN A 263 0.78 7.53 2.55
C ASN A 263 0.49 6.83 1.21
N GLY A 264 0.01 7.58 0.23
CA GLY A 264 -0.49 7.03 -1.03
C GLY A 264 -0.31 7.97 -2.21
N LYS A 265 -0.56 7.44 -3.40
CA LYS A 265 -0.70 8.25 -4.62
C LYS A 265 -2.17 8.44 -4.96
N ILE A 266 -2.49 9.57 -5.59
CA ILE A 266 -3.83 9.86 -6.06
C ILE A 266 -4.10 9.06 -7.34
N ILE A 267 -5.22 8.34 -7.35
CA ILE A 267 -5.66 7.45 -8.43
C ILE A 267 -7.01 7.84 -9.04
N GLY A 268 -7.63 8.92 -8.55
CA GLY A 268 -8.92 9.40 -9.03
C GLY A 268 -9.38 10.62 -8.25
N PHE A 269 -10.31 11.39 -8.83
CA PHE A 269 -10.97 12.49 -8.15
C PHE A 269 -12.49 12.32 -8.20
N HIS A 270 -13.15 12.88 -7.19
CA HIS A 270 -14.60 13.02 -7.09
C HIS A 270 -14.93 14.39 -6.52
N GLY A 271 -16.19 14.80 -6.57
CA GLY A 271 -16.61 16.04 -5.95
C GLY A 271 -17.96 16.52 -6.46
N ARG A 272 -18.09 17.85 -6.48
CA ARG A 272 -19.29 18.52 -7.00
C ARG A 272 -18.91 19.71 -7.86
N CYS A 273 -19.65 19.96 -8.93
CA CYS A 273 -19.45 21.13 -9.77
C CYS A 273 -20.75 21.66 -10.37
N GLY A 274 -20.78 22.96 -10.61
CA GLY A 274 -21.79 23.66 -11.40
C GLY A 274 -21.08 24.66 -12.31
N LEU A 275 -21.35 25.95 -12.12
CA LEU A 275 -20.61 27.01 -12.81
C LEU A 275 -19.10 26.96 -12.49
N TYR A 276 -18.77 26.63 -11.24
CA TYR A 276 -17.41 26.50 -10.72
C TYR A 276 -17.17 25.11 -10.13
N LEU A 277 -15.94 24.83 -9.69
CA LEU A 277 -15.64 23.66 -8.88
C LEU A 277 -16.13 23.89 -7.43
N ASP A 278 -17.28 23.31 -7.08
CA ASP A 278 -17.89 23.49 -5.76
C ASP A 278 -17.14 22.72 -4.68
N SER A 279 -16.76 21.46 -4.96
CA SER A 279 -15.95 20.65 -4.05
C SER A 279 -15.11 19.62 -4.78
N ILE A 280 -14.03 19.17 -4.13
CA ILE A 280 -13.12 18.16 -4.66
C ILE A 280 -12.59 17.23 -3.56
N GLY A 281 -12.63 15.95 -3.83
CA GLY A 281 -12.00 14.88 -3.07
C GLY A 281 -11.21 13.97 -3.99
N ALA A 282 -10.46 13.05 -3.40
CA ALA A 282 -9.60 12.15 -4.15
C ALA A 282 -9.61 10.73 -3.60
N TYR A 283 -9.40 9.78 -4.50
CA TYR A 283 -9.10 8.40 -4.18
C TYR A 283 -7.59 8.17 -4.14
N PHE A 284 -7.16 7.41 -3.14
CA PHE A 284 -5.76 7.08 -2.90
C PHE A 284 -5.53 5.58 -2.98
N GLU A 285 -4.50 5.20 -3.70
CA GLU A 285 -3.86 3.88 -3.59
C GLU A 285 -2.69 4.04 -2.62
N MET A 286 -2.65 3.21 -1.58
CA MET A 286 -1.51 3.24 -0.66
C MET A 286 -0.23 2.84 -1.39
N LEU A 287 0.85 3.51 -1.05
CA LEU A 287 2.16 3.10 -1.50
C LEU A 287 2.72 2.05 -0.55
N PRO A 288 3.40 1.03 -1.09
CA PRO A 288 4.10 0.08 -0.25
C PRO A 288 5.18 0.79 0.56
N ILE A 289 5.40 0.33 1.79
CA ILE A 289 6.47 0.85 2.62
C ILE A 289 7.78 0.41 2.00
N SER A 290 8.62 1.36 1.61
CA SER A 290 9.92 1.10 1.00
C SER A 290 11.04 1.74 1.81
N ILE A 291 12.20 1.09 1.82
CA ILE A 291 13.38 1.55 2.55
C ILE A 291 14.55 1.54 1.58
N GLY A 292 15.34 2.62 1.56
CA GLY A 292 16.43 2.80 0.61
C GLY A 292 15.96 3.43 -0.73
N PRO A 293 16.71 3.26 -1.83
CA PRO A 293 17.84 2.37 -1.96
C PRO A 293 19.10 2.97 -1.31
N PHE A 294 19.91 2.14 -0.67
CA PHE A 294 21.21 2.52 -0.14
C PHE A 294 22.29 2.15 -1.16
N GLY A 295 23.32 2.98 -1.32
CA GLY A 295 24.40 2.76 -2.29
C GLY A 295 24.60 3.93 -3.26
N GLY A 296 25.19 3.64 -4.42
CA GLY A 296 25.51 4.64 -5.44
C GLY A 296 24.42 4.90 -6.48
N LEU A 297 24.59 6.00 -7.20
CA LEU A 297 23.71 6.43 -8.30
C LEU A 297 24.09 5.82 -9.67
N GLY A 298 25.07 4.91 -9.71
CA GLY A 298 25.48 4.19 -10.93
C GLY A 298 24.45 3.17 -11.40
N GLY A 299 24.70 2.51 -12.54
CA GLY A 299 23.82 1.46 -13.07
C GLY A 299 22.46 1.92 -13.59
N GLY A 300 21.71 0.97 -14.17
CA GLY A 300 20.30 1.12 -14.54
C GLY A 300 19.38 0.84 -13.34
N GLN A 301 18.20 1.45 -13.29
CA GLN A 301 17.20 1.18 -12.26
C GLN A 301 16.54 -0.18 -12.50
N TRP A 302 16.27 -0.90 -11.42
CA TRP A 302 15.49 -2.14 -11.42
C TRP A 302 14.54 -2.17 -10.21
N ASP A 303 13.41 -2.83 -10.38
CA ASP A 303 12.40 -3.06 -9.35
C ASP A 303 11.72 -4.40 -9.64
N ASP A 304 11.86 -5.36 -8.73
CA ASP A 304 11.28 -6.69 -8.91
C ASP A 304 9.77 -6.72 -8.63
N GLY A 305 9.23 -5.70 -7.97
CA GLY A 305 7.87 -5.65 -7.45
C GLY A 305 7.72 -6.24 -6.05
N ILE A 306 6.47 -6.48 -5.65
CA ILE A 306 6.10 -6.90 -4.29
C ILE A 306 5.42 -8.25 -4.34
N TYR A 307 5.92 -9.16 -3.51
CA TYR A 307 5.53 -10.56 -3.49
C TYR A 307 4.98 -10.98 -2.12
N THR A 308 4.48 -12.21 -2.02
CA THR A 308 3.97 -12.76 -0.77
C THR A 308 5.11 -12.95 0.24
N THR A 309 6.24 -13.50 -0.21
CA THR A 309 7.48 -13.61 0.57
C THR A 309 8.66 -13.85 -0.36
N ILE A 310 9.88 -13.71 0.17
CA ILE A 310 11.09 -14.22 -0.49
C ILE A 310 11.24 -15.70 -0.13
N ARG A 311 11.51 -16.55 -1.12
CA ARG A 311 11.82 -17.97 -0.97
C ARG A 311 13.32 -18.20 -0.84
N GLN A 312 14.09 -17.53 -1.68
CA GLN A 312 15.53 -17.73 -1.81
C GLN A 312 16.22 -16.48 -2.35
N LEU A 313 17.48 -16.29 -1.97
CA LEU A 313 18.37 -15.27 -2.54
C LEU A 313 19.68 -15.92 -2.97
N ILE A 314 20.11 -15.64 -4.20
CA ILE A 314 21.43 -16.00 -4.73
C ILE A 314 22.27 -14.73 -4.80
N ILE A 315 23.45 -14.75 -4.19
CA ILE A 315 24.38 -13.61 -4.13
C ILE A 315 25.72 -14.03 -4.71
N PHE A 316 26.24 -13.19 -5.59
CA PHE A 316 27.57 -13.28 -6.16
C PHE A 316 28.42 -12.16 -5.55
N SER A 317 29.55 -12.52 -4.96
CA SER A 317 30.40 -11.53 -4.29
C SER A 317 31.88 -11.89 -4.36
N GLY A 318 32.71 -10.86 -4.52
CA GLY A 318 34.16 -10.86 -4.32
C GLY A 318 34.56 -9.76 -3.33
N SER A 319 35.31 -8.76 -3.79
CA SER A 319 35.61 -7.54 -3.02
C SER A 319 34.45 -6.53 -2.95
N VAL A 320 33.42 -6.75 -3.77
CA VAL A 320 32.14 -6.03 -3.85
C VAL A 320 31.02 -7.07 -4.08
N ILE A 321 29.75 -6.63 -4.04
CA ILE A 321 28.63 -7.48 -4.48
C ILE A 321 28.50 -7.39 -6.00
N ASP A 322 28.79 -8.49 -6.68
CA ASP A 322 28.78 -8.57 -8.14
C ASP A 322 27.36 -8.62 -8.66
N SER A 323 26.52 -9.49 -8.08
CA SER A 323 25.10 -9.57 -8.47
C SER A 323 24.22 -10.26 -7.44
N ILE A 324 22.91 -10.03 -7.57
CA ILE A 324 21.87 -10.72 -6.80
C ILE A 324 20.79 -11.28 -7.72
N GLN A 325 20.17 -12.38 -7.31
CA GLN A 325 18.97 -12.92 -7.95
C GLN A 325 18.05 -13.51 -6.88
N ILE A 326 16.76 -13.20 -6.95
CA ILE A 326 15.81 -13.50 -5.88
C ILE A 326 14.72 -14.43 -6.40
N GLU A 327 14.43 -15.50 -5.65
CA GLU A 327 13.23 -16.29 -5.82
C GLU A 327 12.16 -15.76 -4.88
N TYR A 328 11.04 -15.35 -5.44
CA TYR A 328 9.87 -14.90 -4.72
C TYR A 328 8.78 -15.97 -4.69
N ASP A 329 7.94 -15.89 -3.67
CA ASP A 329 6.64 -16.54 -3.62
C ASP A 329 5.57 -15.59 -4.13
N GLU A 330 4.90 -15.94 -5.22
CA GLU A 330 3.72 -15.26 -5.74
C GLU A 330 2.51 -16.17 -5.50
N ASN A 331 1.81 -15.95 -4.38
CA ASN A 331 0.61 -16.71 -4.01
C ASN A 331 0.83 -18.23 -3.94
N GLY A 332 1.96 -18.67 -3.39
CA GLY A 332 2.34 -20.08 -3.30
C GLY A 332 3.06 -20.64 -4.53
N GLN A 333 3.24 -19.84 -5.59
CA GLN A 333 4.04 -20.21 -6.76
C GLN A 333 5.44 -19.58 -6.69
N SER A 334 6.44 -20.31 -7.19
CA SER A 334 7.81 -19.81 -7.29
C SER A 334 7.97 -18.91 -8.51
N LYS A 335 8.64 -17.76 -8.34
CA LYS A 335 9.00 -16.85 -9.42
C LYS A 335 10.39 -16.26 -9.20
N TRP A 336 11.25 -16.41 -10.20
CA TRP A 336 12.60 -15.84 -10.18
C TRP A 336 12.61 -14.42 -10.74
N SER A 337 13.36 -13.53 -10.08
CA SER A 337 13.72 -12.22 -10.60
C SER A 337 14.68 -12.31 -11.78
N GLU A 338 14.80 -11.21 -12.51
CA GLU A 338 16.01 -10.97 -13.30
C GLU A 338 17.23 -10.88 -12.38
N LYS A 339 18.40 -11.11 -12.95
CA LYS A 339 19.65 -11.00 -12.22
C LYS A 339 20.15 -9.56 -12.26
N HIS A 340 20.43 -8.99 -11.09
CA HIS A 340 20.87 -7.61 -10.94
C HIS A 340 22.37 -7.56 -10.71
N GLY A 341 23.15 -7.20 -11.75
CA GLY A 341 24.62 -7.22 -11.81
C GLY A 341 25.20 -8.33 -12.70
N GLU A 342 26.48 -8.27 -13.10
CA GLU A 342 27.11 -9.23 -14.03
C GLU A 342 28.11 -10.19 -13.33
N SER A 343 27.77 -11.48 -13.21
CA SER A 343 28.73 -12.63 -13.16
C SER A 343 28.00 -13.98 -13.13
N GLN A 344 28.47 -15.05 -13.79
CA GLN A 344 27.86 -16.40 -13.79
C GLN A 344 28.20 -17.20 -12.51
N VAL A 345 27.31 -18.14 -12.10
CA VAL A 345 27.50 -19.33 -11.18
C VAL A 345 26.36 -19.55 -10.15
N ASP A 346 25.40 -20.41 -10.49
CA ASP A 346 24.29 -20.86 -9.62
C ASP A 346 24.72 -21.54 -8.30
N TYR A 347 24.04 -21.26 -7.18
CA TYR A 347 23.88 -22.19 -6.03
C TYR A 347 22.61 -21.88 -5.20
N PRO A 348 21.94 -22.89 -4.60
CA PRO A 348 20.64 -22.70 -3.95
C PRO A 348 20.59 -22.54 -2.41
N GLY A 349 19.63 -21.75 -1.90
CA GLY A 349 18.80 -22.08 -0.72
C GLY A 349 18.57 -21.03 0.41
N GLU A 350 17.27 -20.73 0.69
CA GLU A 350 16.60 -20.15 1.90
C GLU A 350 16.39 -18.61 2.10
N PHE A 351 15.40 -18.26 2.96
CA PHE A 351 14.64 -16.99 3.06
C PHE A 351 15.09 -15.99 4.16
N LEU A 352 14.74 -14.69 3.99
CA LEU A 352 15.35 -13.52 4.65
C LEU A 352 14.39 -12.75 5.59
N VAL A 353 14.94 -12.02 6.58
CA VAL A 353 14.19 -11.13 7.51
C VAL A 353 14.82 -9.73 7.66
N SER A 354 16.14 -9.56 7.53
CA SER A 354 16.80 -8.25 7.53
C SER A 354 18.06 -8.27 6.68
N ILE A 355 18.45 -7.13 6.11
CA ILE A 355 19.77 -6.96 5.49
C ILE A 355 20.49 -5.82 6.25
N SER A 356 21.75 -6.07 6.61
CA SER A 356 22.70 -5.09 7.14
C SER A 356 23.95 -5.15 6.27
N SER A 357 24.55 -4.01 5.98
CA SER A 357 25.43 -3.89 4.82
C SER A 357 26.31 -2.65 4.92
N HIS A 358 27.36 -2.61 4.11
CA HIS A 358 28.19 -1.42 3.89
C HIS A 358 28.23 -1.07 2.40
N TYR A 359 28.19 0.23 2.08
CA TYR A 359 28.51 0.73 0.74
C TYR A 359 29.69 1.70 0.82
N GLY A 360 30.49 1.77 -0.24
CA GLY A 360 31.71 2.58 -0.25
C GLY A 360 32.35 2.66 -1.62
N LYS A 361 33.31 3.58 -1.77
CA LYS A 361 34.01 3.77 -3.05
C LYS A 361 34.97 2.62 -3.34
N VAL A 362 34.91 2.08 -4.55
CA VAL A 362 35.88 1.15 -5.14
C VAL A 362 36.21 1.66 -6.54
N PHE A 363 37.47 2.02 -6.80
CA PHE A 363 37.92 2.63 -8.08
C PHE A 363 37.03 3.81 -8.55
N GLU A 364 36.68 4.73 -7.64
CA GLU A 364 35.77 5.88 -7.83
C GLU A 364 34.27 5.56 -8.03
N LEU A 365 33.88 4.28 -8.08
CA LEU A 365 32.46 3.87 -8.10
C LEU A 365 31.95 3.65 -6.67
N LEU A 366 30.82 4.27 -6.32
CA LEU A 366 30.14 4.03 -5.04
C LEU A 366 29.20 2.83 -5.19
N VAL A 367 29.49 1.71 -4.53
CA VAL A 367 28.75 0.43 -4.72
C VAL A 367 28.50 -0.29 -3.39
N ILE A 368 27.60 -1.27 -3.39
CA ILE A 368 27.42 -2.17 -2.24
C ILE A 368 28.67 -3.04 -2.06
N ARG A 369 29.29 -2.95 -0.88
CA ARG A 369 30.56 -3.63 -0.57
C ARG A 369 30.38 -4.88 0.24
N SER A 370 29.36 -4.97 1.10
CA SER A 370 29.02 -6.20 1.82
C SER A 370 27.53 -6.42 1.94
N LEU A 371 27.09 -7.66 2.16
CA LEU A 371 25.74 -8.00 2.57
C LEU A 371 25.79 -9.00 3.72
N LYS A 372 25.10 -8.68 4.80
CA LYS A 372 24.82 -9.56 5.93
C LYS A 372 23.32 -9.64 6.10
N ILE A 373 22.78 -10.84 6.11
CA ILE A 373 21.34 -11.05 6.07
C ILE A 373 20.92 -11.78 7.33
N GLU A 374 19.98 -11.26 8.09
CA GLU A 374 19.37 -11.98 9.21
C GLU A 374 18.06 -12.60 8.73
N SER A 375 17.78 -13.84 9.12
CA SER A 375 16.48 -14.51 8.94
C SER A 375 15.83 -14.72 10.31
N ASN A 376 14.59 -15.22 10.33
CA ASN A 376 13.89 -15.60 11.56
C ASN A 376 14.53 -16.79 12.30
N LYS A 377 15.57 -17.42 11.72
CA LYS A 377 16.24 -18.61 12.28
C LYS A 377 17.77 -18.50 12.39
N ARG A 378 18.43 -17.71 11.53
CA ARG A 378 19.90 -17.63 11.43
C ARG A 378 20.37 -16.38 10.70
N THR A 379 21.64 -16.03 10.84
CA THR A 379 22.32 -14.99 10.06
C THR A 379 23.12 -15.62 8.91
N TYR A 380 22.95 -15.10 7.70
CA TYR A 380 23.72 -15.42 6.49
C TYR A 380 24.71 -14.30 6.15
N GLY A 381 25.84 -14.66 5.56
CA GLY A 381 26.97 -13.76 5.32
C GLY A 381 28.06 -13.89 6.39
N LEU A 382 29.11 -13.06 6.38
CA LEU A 382 29.31 -11.86 5.57
C LEU A 382 29.67 -12.16 4.11
N PHE A 383 28.94 -11.59 3.16
CA PHE A 383 29.31 -11.57 1.75
C PHE A 383 29.99 -10.23 1.44
N GLY A 384 31.13 -10.21 0.76
CA GLY A 384 31.89 -8.98 0.46
C GLY A 384 32.79 -8.47 1.61
N VAL A 385 32.99 -7.14 1.71
CA VAL A 385 33.89 -6.47 2.68
C VAL A 385 33.17 -5.33 3.42
N GLU A 386 33.30 -5.28 4.76
CA GLU A 386 32.74 -4.23 5.63
C GLU A 386 33.58 -2.94 5.59
N GLU A 387 33.59 -2.27 4.44
CA GLU A 387 34.23 -0.96 4.28
C GLU A 387 33.23 0.08 3.77
N GLY A 388 33.30 1.29 4.35
CA GLY A 388 32.44 2.42 3.96
C GLY A 388 31.30 2.68 4.95
N GLU A 389 30.21 3.25 4.46
CA GLU A 389 29.05 3.63 5.27
C GLU A 389 28.16 2.43 5.53
N TYR A 390 27.83 2.22 6.81
CA TYR A 390 26.94 1.16 7.26
C TYR A 390 25.47 1.54 7.05
N PHE A 391 24.67 0.58 6.61
CA PHE A 391 23.21 0.67 6.65
C PHE A 391 22.58 -0.64 7.12
N LYS A 392 21.38 -0.53 7.66
CA LYS A 392 20.56 -1.68 8.05
C LYS A 392 19.10 -1.37 7.74
N PHE A 393 18.40 -2.31 7.13
CA PHE A 393 16.94 -2.25 7.09
C PHE A 393 16.42 -2.49 8.51
N PRO A 394 15.61 -1.59 9.09
CA PRO A 394 15.16 -1.69 10.47
C PRO A 394 14.52 -3.05 10.74
N SER A 395 15.00 -3.70 11.80
CA SER A 395 14.66 -5.06 12.20
C SER A 395 13.37 -5.16 13.04
N THR A 396 12.52 -4.15 13.03
CA THR A 396 11.33 -4.10 13.87
C THR A 396 10.14 -4.66 13.08
N SER A 397 9.91 -5.97 13.22
CA SER A 397 8.72 -6.76 12.86
C SER A 397 8.25 -6.82 11.39
N SER A 398 8.70 -5.93 10.50
CA SER A 398 8.24 -5.89 9.12
C SER A 398 8.97 -6.89 8.21
N LYS A 399 8.21 -7.72 7.49
CA LYS A 399 8.75 -8.72 6.56
C LYS A 399 9.12 -8.07 5.22
N ILE A 400 10.29 -8.39 4.67
CA ILE A 400 10.68 -7.93 3.33
C ILE A 400 9.87 -8.69 2.28
N ARG A 401 9.25 -7.96 1.36
CA ARG A 401 8.35 -8.48 0.32
C ARG A 401 8.87 -8.32 -1.10
N GLY A 402 9.93 -7.54 -1.31
CA GLY A 402 10.50 -7.25 -2.62
C GLY A 402 11.75 -6.41 -2.51
N PHE A 403 12.54 -6.37 -3.58
CA PHE A 403 13.73 -5.52 -3.69
C PHE A 403 13.64 -4.63 -4.94
N TYR A 404 14.27 -3.46 -4.82
CA TYR A 404 14.48 -2.52 -5.92
C TYR A 404 15.87 -1.88 -5.77
N GLY A 405 16.40 -1.25 -6.80
CA GLY A 405 17.72 -0.65 -6.71
C GLY A 405 18.30 -0.22 -8.04
N ARG A 406 19.63 -0.26 -8.09
CA ARG A 406 20.39 0.05 -9.31
C ARG A 406 21.52 -0.96 -9.50
N SER A 407 21.75 -1.37 -10.74
CA SER A 407 22.86 -2.25 -11.09
C SER A 407 23.38 -1.99 -12.49
N GLY A 408 24.68 -2.15 -12.67
CA GLY A 408 25.37 -2.21 -13.94
C GLY A 408 26.27 -3.45 -13.97
N VAL A 409 27.58 -3.23 -14.01
CA VAL A 409 28.57 -4.31 -13.82
C VAL A 409 28.46 -4.92 -12.41
N TYR A 410 28.15 -4.08 -11.42
CA TYR A 410 28.00 -4.45 -10.01
C TYR A 410 26.61 -4.06 -9.48
N LEU A 411 26.32 -4.46 -8.25
CA LEU A 411 25.18 -3.93 -7.51
C LEU A 411 25.50 -2.54 -6.95
N ASP A 412 25.02 -1.50 -7.62
CA ASP A 412 25.26 -0.10 -7.25
C ASP A 412 24.47 0.29 -5.99
N SER A 413 23.19 -0.08 -5.93
CA SER A 413 22.33 0.21 -4.77
C SER A 413 21.20 -0.81 -4.58
N ILE A 414 20.71 -0.93 -3.36
CA ILE A 414 19.60 -1.82 -3.00
C ILE A 414 18.67 -1.18 -1.97
N GLY A 415 17.38 -1.30 -2.23
CA GLY A 415 16.26 -0.96 -1.37
C GLY A 415 15.29 -2.14 -1.27
N ALA A 416 14.39 -2.08 -0.31
CA ALA A 416 13.47 -3.17 0.00
C ALA A 416 12.06 -2.64 0.24
N TYR A 417 11.06 -3.38 -0.26
CA TYR A 417 9.67 -3.23 0.16
C TYR A 417 9.43 -4.05 1.42
N VAL A 418 8.81 -3.44 2.42
CA VAL A 418 8.52 -4.06 3.71
C VAL A 418 7.03 -4.00 4.03
N GLU A 419 6.60 -4.92 4.89
CA GLU A 419 5.24 -4.97 5.44
C GLU A 419 4.95 -3.88 6.46
#